data_AF-A0A4S0N9S7-F1
#
_entry.id   AF-A0A4S0N9S7-F1
#
_cell.length_a   1.000
_cell.length_b   1.000
_cell.length_c   1.000
_cell.angle_alpha   90.00
_cell.angle_beta   90.00
_cell.angle_gamma   90.00
#
_symmetry.space_group_name_H-M   'P 1'
#
loop_
_entity.id
_entity.type
_entity.pdbx_description
1 polymer ?
#
loop_
_entity_poly.entity_id
_entity_poly.type
_entity_poly.pdbx_seq_one_letter_code
_entity_poly.pdbx_strand_id
1 'polypeptide(L)'
;MNSDEQLSSDLKVTFADFRESGSFQELDDLVLGQYASRHKDAERLRRKLEKELEDNFAAQFDLRRLNGFLRQYRADKTERSALAKRRTDRDKALKVQQLIADLGNAPRISKEMRSVFAENLSNLISSREPYQHLWHSGDIHRRGSAALDHPKKTITLFAAGRKAAKLAPERGYEQMRQLALGIPGVGVNMITAILCTFAPKRYAVFNGNTSGALAAIGIGAPRSPTVATLSAERYTQLCATIDALRRRIGGADFTDADAFLNWLYFKTKPSKRAHEGGAPKTSPCVSRPRQVVRQHRASNRPFRQSLPSPKAGSPFE
;
A
#
# COMPACT_ATOMS: atom_id res chain seq x y z
N MET A 1 -50.56 -63.20 -16.23
CA MET A 1 -50.50 -61.76 -15.92
C MET A 1 -49.49 -61.12 -16.84
N ASN A 2 -49.85 -60.00 -17.45
CA ASN A 2 -48.98 -59.28 -18.37
C ASN A 2 -47.84 -58.62 -17.57
N SER A 3 -46.58 -58.63 -18.03
CA SER A 3 -45.44 -58.10 -17.26
C SER A 3 -45.63 -56.63 -16.86
N ASP A 4 -46.32 -55.88 -17.71
CA ASP A 4 -46.62 -54.47 -17.50
C ASP A 4 -47.67 -54.25 -16.40
N GLU A 5 -48.59 -55.21 -16.21
CA GLU A 5 -49.56 -55.16 -15.11
C GLU A 5 -48.86 -55.39 -13.77
N GLN A 6 -47.87 -56.29 -13.73
CA GLN A 6 -47.09 -56.56 -12.53
C GLN A 6 -46.21 -55.35 -12.14
N LEU A 7 -45.50 -54.76 -13.11
CA LEU A 7 -44.69 -53.56 -12.87
C LEU A 7 -45.57 -52.38 -12.38
N SER A 8 -46.76 -52.22 -12.95
CA SER A 8 -47.70 -51.18 -12.51
C SER A 8 -48.19 -51.41 -11.08
N SER A 9 -48.44 -52.67 -10.71
CA SER A 9 -48.82 -53.06 -9.36
C SER A 9 -47.68 -52.77 -8.37
N ASP A 10 -46.46 -53.19 -8.69
CA ASP A 10 -45.30 -53.03 -7.81
C ASP A 10 -44.94 -51.55 -7.60
N LEU A 11 -45.06 -50.72 -8.64
CA LEU A 11 -44.88 -49.27 -8.51
C LEU A 11 -45.95 -48.64 -7.60
N LYS A 12 -47.21 -49.06 -7.70
CA LYS A 12 -48.28 -48.54 -6.84
C LYS A 12 -48.03 -48.84 -5.36
N VAL A 13 -47.60 -50.07 -5.06
CA VAL A 13 -47.21 -50.47 -3.69
C VAL A 13 -46.04 -49.62 -3.21
N THR A 14 -44.97 -49.51 -4.02
CA THR A 14 -43.78 -48.74 -3.66
C THR A 14 -44.10 -47.26 -3.38
N PHE A 15 -44.92 -46.62 -4.22
CA PHE A 15 -45.32 -45.22 -4.00
C PHE A 15 -46.26 -45.05 -2.81
N ALA A 16 -47.09 -46.05 -2.49
CA ALA A 16 -47.89 -46.05 -1.26
C ALA A 16 -46.98 -46.13 -0.03
N ASP A 17 -46.00 -47.03 -0.03
CA ASP A 17 -45.02 -47.18 1.05
C ASP A 17 -44.22 -45.87 1.27
N PHE A 18 -43.84 -45.17 0.20
CA PHE A 18 -43.17 -43.88 0.31
C PHE A 18 -44.04 -42.83 1.01
N ARG A 19 -45.34 -42.78 0.69
CA ARG A 19 -46.28 -41.83 1.34
C ARG A 19 -46.51 -42.16 2.82
N GLU A 20 -46.46 -43.44 3.19
CA GLU A 20 -46.75 -43.89 4.55
C GLU A 20 -45.51 -43.91 5.48
N SER A 21 -44.30 -44.07 4.93
CA SER A 21 -43.06 -44.27 5.72
C SER A 21 -42.58 -43.08 6.55
N GLY A 22 -43.22 -41.90 6.43
CA GLY A 22 -42.83 -40.65 7.12
C GLY A 22 -41.42 -40.11 6.77
N SER A 23 -40.65 -40.86 5.98
CA SER A 23 -39.29 -40.53 5.52
C SER A 23 -39.29 -39.68 4.26
N PHE A 24 -40.44 -39.60 3.58
CA PHE A 24 -40.67 -38.77 2.42
C PHE A 24 -41.71 -37.72 2.77
N GLN A 25 -41.39 -36.46 2.44
CA GLN A 25 -42.28 -35.35 2.63
C GLN A 25 -42.90 -34.98 1.28
N GLU A 26 -44.21 -34.73 1.27
CA GLU A 26 -44.87 -34.17 0.09
C GLU A 26 -44.26 -32.79 -0.23
N LEU A 27 -43.99 -32.55 -1.52
CA LEU A 27 -43.46 -31.28 -1.99
C LEU A 27 -44.58 -30.25 -2.10
N ASP A 28 -44.97 -29.70 -0.96
CA ASP A 28 -45.86 -28.53 -0.90
C ASP A 28 -45.09 -27.21 -1.12
N ASP A 29 -45.83 -26.11 -1.24
CA ASP A 29 -45.25 -24.78 -1.47
C ASP A 29 -44.30 -24.32 -0.35
N LEU A 30 -44.49 -24.78 0.89
CA LEU A 30 -43.61 -24.44 2.01
C LEU A 30 -42.30 -25.21 1.94
N VAL A 31 -42.34 -26.51 1.61
CA VAL A 31 -41.17 -27.36 1.40
C VAL A 31 -40.38 -26.89 0.18
N LEU A 32 -41.07 -26.55 -0.92
CA LEU A 32 -40.47 -25.95 -2.11
C LEU A 32 -39.81 -24.60 -1.79
N GLY A 33 -40.47 -23.74 -1.02
CA GLY A 33 -39.90 -22.48 -0.55
C GLY A 33 -38.65 -22.66 0.32
N GLN A 34 -38.66 -23.63 1.23
CA GLN A 34 -37.51 -23.97 2.07
C GLN A 34 -36.34 -24.51 1.24
N TYR A 35 -36.62 -25.41 0.28
CA TYR A 35 -35.62 -25.93 -0.64
C TYR A 35 -35.02 -24.82 -1.51
N ALA A 36 -35.85 -23.94 -2.09
CA ALA A 36 -35.41 -22.83 -2.91
C ALA A 36 -34.50 -21.86 -2.14
N SER A 37 -34.83 -21.57 -0.87
CA SER A 37 -34.00 -20.74 0.00
C SER A 37 -32.63 -21.37 0.27
N ARG A 38 -32.62 -22.66 0.67
CA ARG A 38 -31.37 -23.41 0.91
C ARG A 38 -30.52 -23.55 -0.35
N HIS A 39 -31.14 -23.81 -1.49
CA HIS A 39 -30.47 -23.91 -2.79
C HIS A 39 -29.85 -22.57 -3.20
N LYS A 40 -30.56 -21.45 -2.99
CA LYS A 40 -30.04 -20.10 -3.25
C LYS A 40 -28.82 -19.78 -2.38
N ASP A 41 -28.85 -20.13 -1.11
CA ASP A 41 -27.71 -19.96 -0.20
C ASP A 41 -26.53 -20.85 -0.59
N ALA A 42 -26.78 -22.11 -0.96
CA ALA A 42 -25.77 -23.06 -1.43
C ALA A 42 -25.11 -22.59 -2.74
N GLU A 43 -25.90 -22.15 -3.73
CA GLU A 43 -25.41 -21.57 -4.98
C GLU A 43 -24.57 -20.32 -4.74
N ARG A 44 -25.00 -19.44 -3.83
CA ARG A 44 -24.23 -18.25 -3.44
C ARG A 44 -22.88 -18.63 -2.84
N LEU A 45 -22.85 -19.62 -1.94
CA LEU A 45 -21.62 -20.11 -1.33
C LEU A 45 -20.71 -20.79 -2.35
N ARG A 46 -21.26 -21.62 -3.26
CA ARG A 46 -20.51 -22.27 -4.33
C ARG A 46 -19.84 -21.25 -5.24
N ARG A 47 -20.59 -20.26 -5.74
CA ARG A 47 -20.04 -19.18 -6.58
C ARG A 47 -18.98 -18.36 -5.88
N LYS A 48 -19.15 -18.10 -4.57
CA LYS A 48 -18.14 -17.41 -3.75
C LYS A 48 -16.86 -18.25 -3.66
N LEU A 49 -16.99 -19.55 -3.39
CA LEU A 49 -15.86 -20.47 -3.31
C LEU A 49 -15.16 -20.67 -4.67
N GLU A 50 -15.91 -20.84 -5.75
CA GLU A 50 -15.39 -20.95 -7.13
C GLU A 50 -14.60 -19.69 -7.49
N LYS A 51 -15.16 -18.51 -7.20
CA LYS A 51 -14.47 -17.24 -7.43
C LYS A 51 -13.20 -17.11 -6.57
N GLU A 52 -13.25 -17.51 -5.30
CA GLU A 52 -12.07 -17.52 -4.43
C GLU A 52 -11.01 -18.52 -4.93
N LEU A 53 -11.42 -19.68 -5.48
CA LEU A 53 -10.52 -20.67 -6.08
C LEU A 53 -9.89 -20.17 -7.37
N GLU A 54 -10.65 -19.54 -8.28
CA GLU A 54 -10.14 -18.94 -9.51
C GLU A 54 -9.19 -17.78 -9.22
N ASP A 55 -9.57 -16.88 -8.31
CA ASP A 55 -8.72 -15.79 -7.83
C ASP A 55 -7.43 -16.36 -7.20
N ASN A 56 -7.53 -17.44 -6.42
CA ASN A 56 -6.37 -18.10 -5.83
C ASN A 56 -5.49 -18.80 -6.86
N PHE A 57 -6.07 -19.42 -7.90
CA PHE A 57 -5.31 -20.11 -8.96
C PHE A 57 -4.55 -19.11 -9.83
N ALA A 58 -5.18 -18.01 -10.22
CA ALA A 58 -4.52 -16.89 -10.91
C ALA A 58 -3.50 -16.15 -10.02
N ALA A 59 -3.66 -16.23 -8.69
CA ALA A 59 -2.76 -15.66 -7.70
C ALA A 59 -1.72 -16.66 -7.15
N GLN A 60 -1.60 -17.89 -7.68
CA GLN A 60 -0.58 -18.81 -7.19
C GLN A 60 0.83 -18.27 -7.48
N PHE A 61 1.68 -18.32 -6.47
CA PHE A 61 3.09 -17.96 -6.59
C PHE A 61 3.79 -18.92 -7.57
N ASP A 62 4.19 -18.41 -8.74
CA ASP A 62 4.97 -19.16 -9.73
C ASP A 62 6.43 -18.67 -9.76
N LEU A 63 7.35 -19.55 -9.36
CA LEU A 63 8.79 -19.31 -9.42
C LEU A 63 9.29 -19.00 -10.84
N ARG A 64 8.67 -19.56 -11.89
CA ARG A 64 9.02 -19.27 -13.28
C ARG A 64 8.71 -17.82 -13.64
N ARG A 65 7.57 -17.30 -13.17
CA ARG A 65 7.18 -15.91 -13.34
C ARG A 65 8.16 -14.97 -12.63
N LEU A 66 8.49 -15.27 -11.37
CA LEU A 66 9.51 -14.53 -10.64
C LEU A 66 10.85 -14.53 -11.39
N ASN A 67 11.33 -15.70 -11.83
CA ASN A 67 12.58 -15.83 -12.58
C ASN A 67 12.58 -15.02 -13.90
N GLY A 68 11.42 -14.94 -14.57
CA GLY A 68 11.24 -14.06 -15.73
C GLY A 68 11.47 -12.59 -15.40
N PHE A 69 10.89 -12.10 -14.29
CA PHE A 69 11.12 -10.74 -13.81
C PHE A 69 12.56 -10.51 -13.36
N LEU A 70 13.20 -11.48 -12.69
CA LEU A 70 14.60 -11.37 -12.28
C LEU A 70 15.54 -11.18 -13.47
N ARG A 71 15.33 -11.91 -14.57
CA ARG A 71 16.12 -11.73 -15.80
C ARG A 71 15.94 -10.34 -16.39
N GLN A 72 14.70 -9.84 -16.45
CA GLN A 72 14.42 -8.50 -16.95
C GLN A 72 15.05 -7.41 -16.08
N TYR A 73 14.93 -7.50 -14.75
CA TYR A 73 15.52 -6.54 -13.82
C TYR A 73 17.04 -6.47 -13.95
N ARG A 74 17.71 -7.62 -14.09
CA ARG A 74 19.17 -7.69 -14.27
C ARG A 74 19.64 -7.07 -15.60
N ALA A 75 18.81 -7.14 -16.64
CA ALA A 75 19.10 -6.55 -17.95
C ALA A 75 18.81 -5.03 -18.00
N ASP A 76 18.02 -4.50 -17.05
CA ASP A 76 17.62 -3.10 -17.01
C ASP A 76 18.79 -2.19 -16.57
N LYS A 77 19.43 -1.53 -17.53
CA LYS A 77 20.56 -0.63 -17.25
C LYS A 77 20.15 0.58 -16.41
N THR A 78 18.94 1.09 -16.63
CA THR A 78 18.41 2.26 -15.91
C THR A 78 18.24 1.95 -14.44
N GLU A 79 17.66 0.79 -14.12
CA GLU A 79 17.50 0.37 -12.72
C GLU A 79 18.81 0.10 -12.02
N ARG A 80 19.83 -0.41 -12.72
CA ARG A 80 21.17 -0.58 -12.12
C ARG A 80 21.79 0.76 -11.70
N SER A 81 21.67 1.79 -12.54
CA SER A 81 22.10 3.15 -12.18
C SER A 81 21.24 3.76 -11.07
N ALA A 82 19.92 3.56 -11.12
CA ALA A 82 19.00 4.01 -10.07
C ALA A 82 19.30 3.35 -8.71
N LEU A 83 19.66 2.06 -8.70
CA LEU A 83 20.03 1.33 -7.49
C LEU A 83 21.31 1.90 -6.84
N ALA A 84 22.32 2.24 -7.64
CA ALA A 84 23.54 2.88 -7.11
C ALA A 84 23.21 4.23 -6.44
N LYS A 85 22.32 5.02 -7.05
CA LYS A 85 21.82 6.26 -6.45
C LYS A 85 21.06 5.98 -5.14
N ARG A 86 20.13 5.02 -5.13
CA ARG A 86 19.36 4.62 -3.94
C ARG A 86 20.24 4.24 -2.76
N ARG A 87 21.34 3.51 -3.00
CA ARG A 87 22.32 3.16 -1.95
C ARG A 87 22.99 4.41 -1.37
N THR A 88 23.39 5.34 -2.24
CA THR A 88 23.98 6.62 -1.82
C THR A 88 22.97 7.48 -1.04
N ASP A 89 21.73 7.56 -1.50
CA ASP A 89 20.67 8.32 -0.86
C ASP A 89 20.29 7.72 0.49
N ARG A 90 20.33 6.39 0.64
CA ARG A 90 20.16 5.71 1.93
C ARG A 90 21.22 6.13 2.94
N ASP A 91 22.48 6.20 2.55
CA ASP A 91 23.55 6.60 3.47
C ASP A 91 23.38 8.05 3.92
N LYS A 92 22.89 8.94 3.04
CA LYS A 92 22.48 10.30 3.40
C LYS A 92 21.25 10.30 4.32
N ALA A 93 20.25 9.48 4.00
CA ALA A 93 19.03 9.34 4.81
C ALA A 93 19.37 8.90 6.23
N LEU A 94 20.32 7.97 6.40
CA LEU A 94 20.79 7.54 7.71
C LEU A 94 21.38 8.70 8.52
N LYS A 95 22.21 9.55 7.91
CA LYS A 95 22.77 10.74 8.58
C LYS A 95 21.66 11.72 9.00
N VAL A 96 20.73 12.02 8.09
CA VAL A 96 19.58 12.90 8.36
C VAL A 96 18.70 12.33 9.47
N GLN A 97 18.43 11.03 9.44
CA GLN A 97 17.63 10.32 10.44
C GLN A 97 18.31 10.29 11.80
N GLN A 98 19.65 10.19 11.82
CA GLN A 98 20.43 10.34 13.04
C GLN A 98 20.25 11.75 13.61
N LEU A 99 20.44 12.80 12.82
CA LEU A 99 20.24 14.18 13.26
C LEU A 99 18.85 14.40 13.88
N ILE A 100 17.78 13.92 13.24
CA ILE A 100 16.42 14.01 13.80
C ILE A 100 16.31 13.28 15.15
N ALA A 101 16.85 12.06 15.23
CA ALA A 101 16.82 11.27 16.47
C ALA A 101 17.62 11.92 17.61
N ASP A 102 18.72 12.62 17.31
CA ASP A 102 19.54 13.30 18.33
C ASP A 102 18.84 14.52 18.95
N LEU A 103 17.90 15.16 18.22
CA LEU A 103 17.02 16.18 18.79
C LEU A 103 16.18 15.65 19.97
N GLY A 104 15.95 14.33 20.02
CA GLY A 104 15.20 13.68 21.11
C GLY A 104 15.94 13.64 22.45
N ASN A 105 17.24 13.98 22.48
CA ASN A 105 18.03 14.02 23.72
C ASN A 105 17.80 15.31 24.52
N ALA A 106 17.21 16.35 23.92
CA ALA A 106 16.96 17.60 24.61
C ALA A 106 15.72 17.48 25.53
N PRO A 107 15.74 18.11 26.73
CA PRO A 107 14.61 18.09 27.64
C PRO A 107 13.38 18.84 27.08
N ARG A 108 13.60 19.83 26.21
CA ARG A 108 12.54 20.62 25.57
C ARG A 108 12.92 20.96 24.13
N ILE A 109 11.93 20.94 23.24
CA ILE A 109 12.10 21.30 21.83
C ILE A 109 12.02 22.83 21.65
N SER A 110 13.13 23.47 21.27
CA SER A 110 13.21 24.90 20.95
C SER A 110 12.62 25.23 19.57
N LYS A 111 12.58 26.52 19.21
CA LYS A 111 12.12 26.96 17.88
C LYS A 111 13.11 26.55 16.78
N GLU A 112 14.40 26.68 17.07
CA GLU A 112 15.52 26.31 16.19
C GLU A 112 15.49 24.81 15.92
N MET A 113 15.29 23.99 16.96
CA MET A 113 15.14 22.55 16.82
C MET A 113 13.94 22.15 15.96
N ARG A 114 12.82 22.87 16.05
CA ARG A 114 11.67 22.66 15.15
C ARG A 114 12.02 22.93 13.70
N SER A 115 12.81 23.99 13.44
CA SER A 115 13.28 24.31 12.09
C SER A 115 14.21 23.22 11.54
N VAL A 116 15.19 22.80 12.33
CA VAL A 116 16.13 21.71 11.97
C VAL A 116 15.36 20.42 11.71
N PHE A 117 14.39 20.08 12.55
CA PHE A 117 13.52 18.93 12.33
C PHE A 117 12.74 19.05 11.02
N ALA A 118 12.10 20.19 10.76
CA ALA A 118 11.26 20.39 9.58
C ALA A 118 12.08 20.26 8.28
N GLU A 119 13.27 20.85 8.25
CA GLU A 119 14.20 20.74 7.12
C GLU A 119 14.66 19.29 6.91
N ASN A 120 15.11 18.62 7.95
CA ASN A 120 15.61 17.24 7.85
C ASN A 120 14.49 16.25 7.47
N LEU A 121 13.30 16.38 8.06
CA LEU A 121 12.17 15.55 7.67
C LEU A 121 11.78 15.82 6.21
N SER A 122 11.78 17.09 5.78
CA SER A 122 11.51 17.45 4.38
C SER A 122 12.56 16.89 3.42
N ASN A 123 13.84 16.86 3.78
CA ASN A 123 14.89 16.21 3.00
C ASN A 123 14.66 14.70 2.85
N LEU A 124 14.08 14.03 3.84
CA LEU A 124 13.68 12.62 3.73
C LEU A 124 12.48 12.45 2.80
N ILE A 125 11.42 13.24 2.97
CA ILE A 125 10.10 12.92 2.41
C ILE A 125 9.72 13.72 1.16
N SER A 126 10.21 14.94 1.01
CA SER A 126 9.70 15.91 0.04
C SER A 126 10.38 15.79 -1.31
N SER A 127 9.60 15.73 -2.40
CA SER A 127 10.10 15.79 -3.77
C SER A 127 10.10 17.20 -4.36
N ARG A 128 9.84 18.23 -3.54
CA ARG A 128 9.85 19.63 -3.95
C ARG A 128 11.24 20.21 -3.75
N GLU A 129 11.72 21.01 -4.70
CA GLU A 129 12.90 21.84 -4.50
C GLU A 129 12.72 22.76 -3.26
N PRO A 130 13.77 22.96 -2.43
CA PRO A 130 15.16 22.51 -2.58
C PRO A 130 15.48 21.15 -1.90
N TYR A 131 14.47 20.35 -1.55
CA TYR A 131 14.66 19.14 -0.73
C TYR A 131 15.15 17.94 -1.55
N GLN A 132 15.96 17.08 -0.91
CA GLN A 132 16.67 16.00 -1.60
C GLN A 132 15.84 14.75 -1.94
N HIS A 133 14.65 14.57 -1.34
CA HIS A 133 13.80 13.39 -1.50
C HIS A 133 14.52 12.04 -1.28
N LEU A 134 15.15 11.87 -0.12
CA LEU A 134 16.02 10.73 0.16
C LEU A 134 15.27 9.39 0.32
N TRP A 135 14.01 9.41 0.76
CA TRP A 135 13.13 8.25 0.69
C TRP A 135 12.32 8.31 -0.60
N HIS A 136 12.62 7.42 -1.55
CA HIS A 136 11.98 7.33 -2.86
C HIS A 136 10.55 6.77 -2.81
N SER A 137 9.70 7.35 -1.96
CA SER A 137 8.32 6.92 -1.74
C SER A 137 7.35 8.10 -1.89
N GLY A 138 6.62 8.12 -3.00
CA GLY A 138 5.64 9.19 -3.28
C GLY A 138 4.48 9.25 -2.27
N ASP A 139 4.17 8.15 -1.60
CA ASP A 139 3.15 8.12 -0.55
C ASP A 139 3.57 8.86 0.71
N ILE A 140 4.84 8.72 1.11
CA ILE A 140 5.41 9.46 2.24
C ILE A 140 5.49 10.96 1.89
N HIS A 141 5.83 11.33 0.65
CA HIS A 141 5.77 12.73 0.23
C HIS A 141 4.39 13.37 0.47
N ARG A 142 3.33 12.69 0.00
CA ARG A 142 1.95 13.22 0.06
C ARG A 142 1.40 13.30 1.47
N ARG A 143 1.59 12.24 2.27
CA ARG A 143 0.91 12.10 3.58
C ARG A 143 1.84 12.40 4.75
N GLY A 144 3.13 12.15 4.61
CA GLY A 144 4.13 12.32 5.67
C GLY A 144 4.34 13.77 6.10
N SER A 145 3.98 14.73 5.25
CA SER A 145 4.12 16.16 5.57
C SER A 145 3.29 16.59 6.79
N ALA A 146 2.17 15.90 7.09
CA ALA A 146 1.39 16.17 8.30
C ALA A 146 2.18 15.90 9.60
N ALA A 147 3.25 15.11 9.57
CA ALA A 147 4.11 14.88 10.72
C ALA A 147 4.98 16.12 11.07
N LEU A 148 5.10 17.09 10.16
CA LEU A 148 5.80 18.36 10.39
C LEU A 148 5.14 19.21 11.47
N ASP A 149 3.81 19.12 11.59
CA ASP A 149 3.02 19.84 12.59
C ASP A 149 3.09 19.20 13.99
N HIS A 150 3.77 18.05 14.11
CA HIS A 150 3.90 17.28 15.36
C HIS A 150 5.36 17.00 15.73
N PRO A 151 6.23 18.02 15.78
CA PRO A 151 7.68 17.83 15.87
C PRO A 151 8.13 17.01 17.07
N LYS A 152 7.57 17.26 18.26
CA LYS A 152 7.93 16.52 19.48
C LYS A 152 7.65 15.01 19.33
N LYS A 153 6.44 14.66 18.88
CA LYS A 153 6.04 13.25 18.72
C LYS A 153 6.87 12.56 17.64
N THR A 154 7.10 13.24 16.51
CA THR A 154 7.87 12.69 15.40
C THR A 154 9.35 12.53 15.75
N ILE A 155 9.97 13.50 16.44
CA ILE A 155 11.35 13.37 16.95
C ILE A 155 11.46 12.17 17.90
N THR A 156 10.52 12.03 18.84
CA THR A 156 10.47 10.86 19.75
C THR A 156 10.38 9.55 18.98
N LEU A 157 9.57 9.50 17.91
CA LEU A 157 9.45 8.32 17.04
C LEU A 157 10.78 7.97 16.38
N PHE A 158 11.52 8.95 15.85
CA PHE A 158 12.82 8.72 15.23
C PHE A 158 13.88 8.24 16.25
N ALA A 159 13.91 8.85 17.44
CA ALA A 159 14.78 8.43 18.53
C ALA A 159 14.48 6.99 19.00
N ALA A 160 13.20 6.64 19.12
CA ALA A 160 12.77 5.28 19.41
C ALA A 160 13.15 4.32 18.27
N GLY A 161 13.00 4.73 17.01
CA GLY A 161 13.39 3.96 15.84
C GLY A 161 14.84 3.53 15.85
N ARG A 162 15.74 4.41 16.32
CA ARG A 162 17.18 4.09 16.47
C ARG A 162 17.42 2.94 17.45
N LYS A 163 16.65 2.87 18.53
CA LYS A 163 16.72 1.80 19.54
C LYS A 163 16.03 0.54 19.04
N ALA A 164 14.81 0.68 18.51
CA ALA A 164 14.00 -0.41 17.98
C ALA A 164 14.70 -1.15 16.83
N ALA A 165 15.44 -0.43 15.98
CA ALA A 165 16.22 -1.01 14.89
C ALA A 165 17.37 -1.93 15.35
N LYS A 166 17.66 -2.03 16.65
CA LYS A 166 18.59 -3.02 17.24
C LYS A 166 17.91 -4.33 17.66
N LEU A 167 16.58 -4.35 17.69
CA LEU A 167 15.78 -5.52 18.08
C LEU A 167 15.47 -6.41 16.87
N ALA A 168 14.83 -7.55 17.11
CA ALA A 168 14.24 -8.38 16.07
C ALA A 168 13.06 -7.66 15.38
N PRO A 169 12.69 -8.02 14.13
CA PRO A 169 11.61 -7.37 13.38
C PRO A 169 10.31 -7.21 14.16
N GLU A 170 9.86 -8.28 14.80
CA GLU A 170 8.61 -8.30 15.57
C GLU A 170 8.63 -7.26 16.70
N ARG A 171 9.61 -7.34 17.61
CA ARG A 171 9.71 -6.43 18.76
C ARG A 171 9.95 -4.99 18.35
N GLY A 172 10.87 -4.76 17.39
CA GLY A 172 11.20 -3.40 16.96
C GLY A 172 10.06 -2.74 16.19
N TYR A 173 9.34 -3.48 15.36
CA TYR A 173 8.17 -2.96 14.68
C TYR A 173 7.02 -2.71 15.65
N GLU A 174 6.75 -3.60 16.61
CA GLU A 174 5.68 -3.38 17.60
C GLU A 174 5.92 -2.12 18.43
N GLN A 175 7.16 -1.91 18.88
CA GLN A 175 7.53 -0.70 19.61
C GLN A 175 7.25 0.57 18.79
N MET A 176 7.62 0.56 17.49
CA MET A 176 7.37 1.69 16.60
C MET A 176 5.90 1.87 16.29
N ARG A 177 5.16 0.78 16.10
CA ARG A 177 3.72 0.75 15.83
C ARG A 177 2.96 1.45 16.95
N GLN A 178 3.23 1.10 18.21
CA GLN A 178 2.57 1.70 19.37
C GLN A 178 2.83 3.21 19.47
N LEU A 179 4.06 3.66 19.22
CA LEU A 179 4.41 5.09 19.25
C LEU A 179 3.83 5.89 18.10
N ALA A 180 3.66 5.26 16.93
CA ALA A 180 3.12 5.91 15.75
C ALA A 180 1.60 6.10 15.80
N LEU A 181 0.88 5.34 16.63
CA LEU A 181 -0.56 5.51 16.80
C LEU A 181 -0.87 6.94 17.25
N GLY A 182 -1.71 7.64 16.48
CA GLY A 182 -2.12 9.01 16.78
C GLY A 182 -1.09 10.09 16.42
N ILE A 183 -0.10 9.80 15.57
CA ILE A 183 0.72 10.83 14.90
C ILE A 183 0.24 11.01 13.45
N PRO A 184 -0.47 12.11 13.13
CA PRO A 184 -0.87 12.41 11.75
C PRO A 184 0.30 12.38 10.77
N GLY A 185 0.08 11.77 9.61
CA GLY A 185 1.10 11.59 8.57
C GLY A 185 2.05 10.41 8.77
N VAL A 186 2.09 9.79 9.96
CA VAL A 186 2.91 8.61 10.23
C VAL A 186 2.10 7.34 9.96
N GLY A 187 2.39 6.69 8.83
CA GLY A 187 1.83 5.38 8.48
C GLY A 187 2.88 4.26 8.51
N VAL A 188 2.44 3.03 8.20
CA VAL A 188 3.31 1.84 8.05
C VAL A 188 4.54 2.12 7.19
N ASN A 189 4.35 2.85 6.08
CA ASN A 189 5.44 3.21 5.17
C ASN A 189 6.54 4.02 5.88
N MET A 190 6.18 5.04 6.67
CA MET A 190 7.16 5.85 7.39
C MET A 190 7.86 5.03 8.48
N ILE A 191 7.12 4.22 9.25
CA ILE A 191 7.68 3.36 10.29
C ILE A 191 8.73 2.41 9.71
N THR A 192 8.37 1.72 8.63
CA THR A 192 9.24 0.73 8.00
C THR A 192 10.41 1.37 7.25
N ALA A 193 10.25 2.58 6.70
CA ALA A 193 11.34 3.38 6.16
C ALA A 193 12.35 3.81 7.24
N ILE A 194 11.88 4.26 8.41
CA ILE A 194 12.74 4.58 9.57
C ILE A 194 13.55 3.34 9.98
N LEU A 195 12.87 2.22 10.20
CA LEU A 195 13.52 0.98 10.63
C LEU A 195 14.52 0.45 9.59
N CYS A 196 14.14 0.42 8.31
CA CYS A 196 15.02 -0.01 7.22
C CYS A 196 16.24 0.91 7.09
N THR A 197 16.07 2.23 7.20
CA THR A 197 17.20 3.17 7.10
C THR A 197 18.22 2.95 8.23
N PHE A 198 17.78 2.68 9.46
CA PHE A 198 18.70 2.37 10.57
C PHE A 198 19.31 0.97 10.48
N ALA A 199 18.56 -0.03 9.99
CA ALA A 199 18.98 -1.42 9.96
C ALA A 199 18.52 -2.10 8.65
N PRO A 200 19.15 -1.77 7.51
CA PRO A 200 18.68 -2.20 6.19
C PRO A 200 18.86 -3.69 5.95
N LYS A 201 19.62 -4.39 6.78
CA LYS A 201 19.75 -5.85 6.74
C LYS A 201 18.68 -6.60 7.54
N ARG A 202 17.83 -5.89 8.28
CA ARG A 202 16.86 -6.50 9.21
C ARG A 202 15.40 -6.10 8.94
N TYR A 203 15.16 -4.89 8.49
CA TYR A 203 13.81 -4.38 8.28
C TYR A 203 13.57 -4.06 6.80
N ALA A 204 12.47 -4.59 6.25
CA ALA A 204 12.03 -4.28 4.90
C ALA A 204 11.15 -3.03 4.88
N VAL A 205 11.27 -2.19 3.85
CA VAL A 205 10.28 -1.13 3.59
C VAL A 205 8.97 -1.80 3.15
N PHE A 206 7.84 -1.39 3.74
CA PHE A 206 6.54 -1.90 3.36
C PHE A 206 5.55 -0.77 3.05
N ASN A 207 5.12 -0.71 1.78
CA ASN A 207 4.17 0.27 1.29
C ASN A 207 3.27 -0.31 0.18
N GLY A 208 2.48 0.55 -0.47
CA GLY A 208 1.59 0.13 -1.56
C GLY A 208 2.31 -0.49 -2.75
N ASN A 209 3.53 -0.04 -3.08
CA ASN A 209 4.34 -0.62 -4.15
C ASN A 209 4.83 -2.01 -3.74
N THR A 210 5.31 -2.16 -2.49
CA THR A 210 5.70 -3.47 -1.94
C THR A 210 4.54 -4.46 -2.00
N SER A 211 3.37 -4.09 -1.49
CA SER A 211 2.17 -4.94 -1.49
C SER A 211 1.74 -5.30 -2.91
N GLY A 212 1.69 -4.33 -3.82
CA GLY A 212 1.32 -4.56 -5.22
C GLY A 212 2.31 -5.44 -5.99
N ALA A 213 3.62 -5.27 -5.74
CA ALA A 213 4.66 -6.10 -6.35
C ALA A 213 4.61 -7.55 -5.86
N LEU A 214 4.41 -7.76 -4.55
CA LEU A 214 4.23 -9.10 -3.99
C LEU A 214 2.99 -9.78 -4.57
N ALA A 215 1.87 -9.06 -4.66
CA ALA A 215 0.66 -9.57 -5.29
C ALA A 215 0.87 -9.93 -6.77
N ALA A 216 1.67 -9.15 -7.51
CA ALA A 216 1.95 -9.40 -8.92
C ALA A 216 2.74 -10.69 -9.19
N ILE A 217 3.39 -11.25 -8.16
CA ILE A 217 4.06 -12.56 -8.23
C ILE A 217 3.32 -13.65 -7.47
N GLY A 218 2.09 -13.39 -7.00
CA GLY A 218 1.26 -14.38 -6.30
C GLY A 218 1.59 -14.56 -4.81
N ILE A 219 2.26 -13.57 -4.19
CA ILE A 219 2.49 -13.57 -2.75
C ILE A 219 1.40 -12.74 -2.08
N GLY A 220 0.61 -13.39 -1.22
CA GLY A 220 -0.43 -12.74 -0.44
C GLY A 220 0.15 -11.71 0.54
N ALA A 221 -0.08 -10.42 0.27
CA ALA A 221 0.31 -9.30 1.13
C ALA A 221 -0.92 -8.44 1.45
N PRO A 222 -1.03 -7.86 2.67
CA PRO A 222 -2.15 -6.98 3.00
C PRO A 222 -2.24 -5.82 2.01
N ARG A 223 -3.45 -5.56 1.48
CA ARG A 223 -3.72 -4.39 0.64
C ARG A 223 -3.97 -3.19 1.54
N SER A 224 -3.18 -2.14 1.39
CA SER A 224 -3.32 -0.86 2.13
C SER A 224 -3.39 -0.99 3.66
N PRO A 225 -2.43 -1.67 4.32
CA PRO A 225 -2.46 -1.75 5.78
C PRO A 225 -2.30 -0.38 6.44
N THR A 226 -2.91 -0.25 7.61
CA THR A 226 -2.71 0.86 8.53
C THR A 226 -1.80 0.42 9.68
N VAL A 227 -1.34 1.39 10.48
CA VAL A 227 -0.56 1.10 11.70
C VAL A 227 -1.36 0.18 12.64
N ALA A 228 -2.68 0.36 12.70
CA ALA A 228 -3.55 -0.47 13.52
C ALA A 228 -3.66 -1.91 12.99
N THR A 229 -3.74 -2.11 11.67
CA THR A 229 -4.09 -3.40 11.06
C THR A 229 -2.91 -4.29 10.68
N LEU A 230 -1.69 -3.75 10.50
CA LEU A 230 -0.51 -4.57 10.28
C LEU A 230 0.15 -4.92 11.62
N SER A 231 -0.07 -6.15 12.07
CA SER A 231 0.57 -6.69 13.28
C SER A 231 2.07 -6.91 13.11
N ALA A 232 2.79 -6.96 14.22
CA ALA A 232 4.22 -7.23 14.25
C ALA A 232 4.60 -8.62 13.74
N GLU A 233 3.80 -9.64 14.07
CA GLU A 233 3.97 -10.99 13.55
C GLU A 233 3.87 -10.99 12.02
N ARG A 234 2.81 -10.37 11.48
CA ARG A 234 2.60 -10.31 10.03
C ARG A 234 3.71 -9.54 9.33
N TYR A 235 4.16 -8.43 9.91
CA TYR A 235 5.30 -7.68 9.38
C TYR A 235 6.61 -8.49 9.40
N THR A 236 6.82 -9.33 10.41
CA THR A 236 7.99 -10.23 10.49
C THR A 236 7.97 -11.29 9.38
N GLN A 237 6.81 -11.89 9.11
CA GLN A 237 6.62 -12.81 7.98
C GLN A 237 6.90 -12.12 6.64
N LEU A 238 6.47 -10.86 6.48
CA LEU A 238 6.76 -10.05 5.30
C LEU A 238 8.27 -9.78 5.16
N CYS A 239 8.97 -9.44 6.25
CA CYS A 239 10.42 -9.27 6.24
C CYS A 239 11.13 -10.56 5.78
N ALA A 240 10.73 -11.72 6.30
CA ALA A 240 11.31 -13.01 5.89
C ALA A 240 11.06 -13.33 4.41
N THR A 241 9.84 -13.04 3.93
CA THR A 241 9.49 -13.23 2.52
C THR A 241 10.29 -12.32 1.60
N ILE A 242 10.42 -11.04 1.97
CA ILE A 242 11.21 -10.06 1.20
C ILE A 242 12.71 -10.40 1.27
N ASP A 243 13.20 -10.95 2.38
CA ASP A 243 14.60 -11.41 2.46
C ASP A 243 14.87 -12.59 1.52
N ALA A 244 13.92 -13.53 1.40
CA ALA A 244 14.03 -14.61 0.42
C ALA A 244 14.10 -14.06 -1.02
N LEU A 245 13.31 -13.02 -1.34
CA LEU A 245 13.40 -12.32 -2.63
C LEU A 245 14.73 -11.59 -2.80
N ARG A 246 15.21 -10.88 -1.77
CA ARG A 246 16.52 -10.22 -1.74
C ARG A 246 17.65 -11.20 -2.08
N ARG A 247 17.65 -12.38 -1.46
CA ARG A 247 18.65 -13.42 -1.74
C ARG A 247 18.59 -13.90 -3.18
N ARG A 248 17.39 -14.08 -3.75
CA ARG A 248 17.21 -14.49 -5.15
C ARG A 248 17.66 -13.43 -6.16
N ILE A 249 17.47 -12.14 -5.88
CA ILE A 249 17.99 -11.06 -6.73
C ILE A 249 19.51 -10.91 -6.61
N GLY A 250 20.13 -11.45 -5.55
CA GLY A 250 21.55 -11.26 -5.22
C GLY A 250 21.82 -9.93 -4.50
N GLY A 251 20.82 -9.37 -3.82
CA GLY A 251 20.89 -8.08 -3.17
C GLY A 251 21.61 -8.13 -1.82
N ALA A 252 22.31 -7.06 -1.47
CA ALA A 252 23.07 -6.96 -0.23
C ALA A 252 22.19 -6.77 1.02
N ASP A 253 21.11 -5.99 0.88
CA ASP A 253 20.21 -5.64 1.97
C ASP A 253 18.79 -5.29 1.45
N PHE A 254 17.88 -4.88 2.33
CA PHE A 254 16.49 -4.58 1.98
C PHE A 254 16.32 -3.33 1.09
N THR A 255 17.34 -2.48 0.95
CA THR A 255 17.33 -1.37 -0.02
C THR A 255 17.30 -1.91 -1.45
N ASP A 256 18.07 -2.96 -1.72
CA ASP A 256 18.11 -3.63 -3.01
C ASP A 256 16.78 -4.34 -3.29
N ALA A 257 16.19 -4.95 -2.25
CA ALA A 257 14.87 -5.58 -2.35
C ALA A 257 13.76 -4.56 -2.62
N ASP A 258 13.76 -3.41 -1.94
CA ASP A 258 12.82 -2.32 -2.19
C ASP A 258 12.96 -1.77 -3.61
N ALA A 259 14.18 -1.60 -4.11
CA ALA A 259 14.41 -1.17 -5.50
C ALA A 259 13.80 -2.15 -6.51
N PHE A 260 14.05 -3.46 -6.33
CA PHE A 260 13.45 -4.49 -7.19
C PHE A 260 11.92 -4.50 -7.12
N LEU A 261 11.34 -4.47 -5.91
CA LEU A 261 9.89 -4.48 -5.73
C LEU A 261 9.25 -3.21 -6.29
N ASN A 262 9.91 -2.07 -6.17
CA ASN A 262 9.44 -0.82 -6.77
C ASN A 262 9.45 -0.90 -8.31
N TRP A 263 10.53 -1.40 -8.92
CA TRP A 263 10.59 -1.65 -10.36
C TRP A 263 9.49 -2.62 -10.81
N LEU A 264 9.33 -3.73 -10.09
CA LEU A 264 8.34 -4.76 -10.40
C LEU A 264 6.93 -4.17 -10.35
N TYR A 265 6.61 -3.41 -9.30
CA TYR A 265 5.33 -2.71 -9.18
C TYR A 265 5.02 -1.86 -10.41
N PHE A 266 5.96 -1.02 -10.86
CA PHE A 266 5.74 -0.18 -12.04
C PHE A 266 5.67 -0.98 -13.34
N LYS A 267 6.38 -2.11 -13.42
CA LYS A 267 6.34 -3.02 -14.57
C LYS A 267 5.01 -3.75 -14.70
N THR A 268 4.38 -4.10 -13.57
CA THR A 268 3.13 -4.89 -13.55
C THR A 268 1.89 -4.06 -13.25
N LYS A 269 2.05 -2.75 -12.99
CA LYS A 269 0.93 -1.84 -12.79
C LYS A 269 0.05 -1.86 -14.04
N PRO A 270 -1.26 -2.17 -13.94
CA PRO A 270 -2.17 -2.11 -15.07
C PRO A 270 -2.10 -0.70 -15.68
N SER A 271 -1.68 -0.59 -16.93
CA SER A 271 -1.75 0.69 -17.63
C SER A 271 -3.22 1.06 -17.78
N LYS A 272 -3.60 2.27 -17.37
CA LYS A 272 -4.95 2.84 -17.63
C LYS A 272 -5.28 2.99 -19.14
N ARG A 273 -4.52 2.38 -20.06
CA ARG A 273 -4.62 2.56 -21.53
C ARG A 273 -5.30 1.39 -22.26
N ALA A 274 -6.07 0.54 -21.57
CA ALA A 274 -6.86 -0.52 -22.21
C ALA A 274 -8.37 -0.18 -22.34
N HIS A 275 -8.78 1.04 -21.97
CA HIS A 275 -10.03 1.63 -22.42
C HIS A 275 -9.69 2.95 -23.09
N GLU A 276 -10.26 3.16 -24.28
CA GLU A 276 -10.11 4.30 -25.19
C GLU A 276 -8.90 4.23 -26.13
N GLY A 277 -9.20 3.86 -27.38
CA GLY A 277 -8.31 4.05 -28.51
C GLY A 277 -7.93 5.52 -28.65
N GLY A 278 -6.61 5.78 -28.59
CA GLY A 278 -6.05 7.11 -28.76
C GLY A 278 -4.53 7.01 -28.91
N ALA A 279 -4.03 7.54 -30.02
CA ALA A 279 -2.65 7.48 -30.50
C ALA A 279 -1.54 7.73 -29.44
N PRO A 280 -0.33 7.18 -29.64
CA PRO A 280 0.70 7.14 -28.61
C PRO A 280 1.29 8.53 -28.36
N LYS A 281 1.03 9.11 -27.18
CA LYS A 281 1.83 10.23 -26.67
C LYS A 281 3.05 9.70 -25.92
N THR A 282 4.20 10.10 -26.45
CA THR A 282 5.57 9.96 -25.96
C THR A 282 5.73 10.47 -24.52
N SER A 283 6.41 9.70 -23.67
CA SER A 283 7.08 10.24 -22.47
C SER A 283 8.38 10.92 -22.91
N PRO A 284 8.80 12.05 -22.29
CA PRO A 284 9.61 11.94 -21.08
C PRO A 284 9.35 13.08 -20.06
N CYS A 285 9.52 12.77 -18.77
CA CYS A 285 9.76 13.82 -17.76
C CYS A 285 11.22 13.68 -17.30
N VAL A 286 12.10 14.31 -18.08
CA VAL A 286 13.46 14.69 -17.69
C VAL A 286 13.40 16.19 -17.48
N SER A 287 13.65 16.62 -16.25
CA SER A 287 13.73 18.04 -15.88
C SER A 287 14.89 18.70 -16.64
N ARG A 288 14.58 19.65 -17.53
CA ARG A 288 15.55 20.62 -18.06
C ARG A 288 15.23 22.02 -17.51
N PRO A 289 16.24 22.84 -17.18
CA PRO A 289 16.05 24.14 -16.54
C PRO A 289 15.51 25.15 -17.56
N ARG A 290 14.47 25.91 -17.18
CA ARG A 290 13.96 27.03 -18.00
C ARG A 290 14.82 28.27 -17.78
N GLN A 291 15.40 28.74 -18.87
CA GLN A 291 16.05 30.05 -19.00
C GLN A 291 15.09 31.19 -18.63
N VAL A 292 15.65 32.18 -17.95
CA VAL A 292 15.07 33.49 -17.68
C VAL A 292 14.94 34.26 -18.99
N VAL A 293 13.72 34.69 -19.33
CA VAL A 293 13.49 35.73 -20.34
C VAL A 293 12.76 36.88 -19.65
N ARG A 294 13.48 38.00 -19.50
CA ARG A 294 12.92 39.31 -19.16
C ARG A 294 12.05 39.80 -20.33
N GLN A 295 10.85 40.29 -20.04
CA GLN A 295 10.20 41.29 -20.89
C GLN A 295 9.65 42.44 -20.04
N HIS A 296 9.97 43.66 -20.50
CA HIS A 296 9.60 44.94 -19.92
C HIS A 296 8.16 45.34 -20.29
N ARG A 297 7.54 46.05 -19.34
CA ARG A 297 6.39 46.98 -19.39
C ARG A 297 5.70 47.25 -20.73
N ALA A 298 4.36 47.26 -20.68
CA ALA A 298 3.56 48.39 -21.15
C ALA A 298 2.34 48.61 -20.23
N SER A 299 2.08 49.88 -19.97
CA SER A 299 1.01 50.49 -19.17
C SER A 299 -0.37 50.36 -19.80
N ASN A 300 -1.43 50.32 -18.97
CA ASN A 300 -2.59 51.22 -19.08
C ASN A 300 -3.58 51.03 -17.90
N ARG A 301 -3.68 52.07 -17.06
CA ARG A 301 -4.91 52.49 -16.33
C ARG A 301 -5.76 53.32 -17.33
N PRO A 302 -7.05 53.65 -17.11
CA PRO A 302 -7.75 53.98 -15.84
C PRO A 302 -9.12 53.26 -15.74
N PHE A 303 -9.99 53.36 -14.72
CA PHE A 303 -10.67 54.53 -14.16
C PHE A 303 -11.32 54.14 -12.82
N ARG A 304 -11.32 55.08 -11.87
CA ARG A 304 -12.00 55.03 -10.58
C ARG A 304 -13.42 55.56 -10.76
N GLN A 305 -14.42 54.88 -10.23
CA GLN A 305 -15.61 55.54 -9.66
C GLN A 305 -15.97 54.84 -8.35
N SER A 306 -16.44 55.65 -7.42
CA SER A 306 -16.56 55.39 -5.99
C SER A 306 -17.99 55.65 -5.52
N LEU A 307 -18.35 54.97 -4.42
CA LEU A 307 -19.45 55.21 -3.47
C LEU A 307 -20.78 54.45 -3.74
N PRO A 308 -21.62 54.20 -2.71
CA PRO A 308 -21.35 54.03 -1.27
C PRO A 308 -22.05 52.79 -0.65
N SER A 309 -21.66 52.43 0.57
CA SER A 309 -22.37 51.50 1.46
C SER A 309 -23.58 52.16 2.13
N PRO A 310 -24.67 51.42 2.43
CA PRO A 310 -25.62 51.80 3.47
C PRO A 310 -25.36 51.00 4.76
N LYS A 311 -25.48 51.70 5.89
CA LYS A 311 -25.55 51.14 7.25
C LYS A 311 -27.01 50.96 7.69
N ALA A 312 -27.19 49.95 8.53
CA ALA A 312 -28.11 49.83 9.68
C ALA A 312 -29.61 49.54 9.46
N GLY A 313 -30.12 48.54 10.20
CA GLY A 313 -31.52 48.49 10.64
C GLY A 313 -32.16 47.11 10.84
N SER A 314 -31.75 46.36 11.89
CA SER A 314 -32.52 45.57 12.90
C SER A 314 -33.84 44.79 12.54
N PRO A 315 -34.56 44.11 13.49
CA PRO A 315 -34.67 42.65 13.60
C PRO A 315 -36.13 42.12 13.44
N PHE A 316 -36.40 40.88 13.91
CA PHE A 316 -37.61 40.03 13.77
C PHE A 316 -37.60 39.23 12.45
N GLU A 317 -37.65 37.89 12.40
CA GLU A 317 -38.10 36.80 13.28
C GLU A 317 -37.10 35.64 13.37
#